data_AF-A0AAN8DXK9-F1
#
_entry.id   AF-A0AAN8DXK9-F1
#
_cell.length_a   1.000
_cell.length_b   1.000
_cell.length_c   1.000
_cell.angle_alpha   90.00
_cell.angle_beta   90.00
_cell.angle_gamma   90.00
#
_symmetry.space_group_name_H-M   'P 1'
#
loop_
_entity.id
_entity.type
_entity.pdbx_description
1 polymer ?
#
loop_
_entity_poly.entity_id
_entity_poly.type
_entity_poly.pdbx_seq_one_letter_code
_entity_poly.pdbx_strand_id
1 'polypeptide(L)'
;MVDHVPSILLFPKYNKPNSVKYPDDLPITLPNILHFLLQHSGSVQSADKPGSASGAAEQSSVLRSEFLSLQREVQALRHARQRLSQQLAQLWRDNRRLTFDAITLEAQNSDLQSERRSLEDQHRDTSRQLGEAVRRLEELVDASENLLNENTLLRVLLRALKDSTETEEQQEEERDEGEQRRSHMAS
;
A
#
# COMPACT_ATOMS: atom_id res chain seq x y z
N MET A 1 13.28 -71.19 -11.69
CA MET A 1 13.58 -71.11 -10.24
C MET A 1 12.23 -70.86 -9.58
N VAL A 2 11.78 -71.75 -8.70
CA VAL A 2 10.44 -71.65 -8.09
C VAL A 2 10.52 -70.55 -7.04
N ASP A 3 9.82 -69.43 -7.27
CA ASP A 3 9.72 -68.34 -6.29
C ASP A 3 8.96 -68.88 -5.06
N HIS A 4 9.70 -69.26 -4.03
CA HIS A 4 9.12 -69.70 -2.77
C HIS A 4 8.57 -68.49 -2.03
N VAL A 5 7.27 -68.29 -2.13
CA VAL A 5 6.53 -67.29 -1.35
C VAL A 5 6.56 -67.71 0.13
N PRO A 6 6.83 -66.79 1.08
CA PRO A 6 6.91 -67.14 2.50
C PRO A 6 5.55 -67.62 3.03
N SER A 7 5.50 -68.81 3.63
CA SER A 7 4.30 -69.33 4.28
C SER A 7 4.07 -68.64 5.63
N ILE A 8 2.93 -67.96 5.79
CA ILE A 8 2.56 -67.29 7.04
C ILE A 8 1.86 -68.30 7.96
N LEU A 9 2.31 -68.40 9.22
CA LEU A 9 1.70 -69.24 10.25
C LEU A 9 1.15 -68.37 11.38
N LEU A 10 -0.09 -68.63 11.79
CA LEU A 10 -0.66 -68.00 12.98
C LEU A 10 -0.51 -68.91 14.19
N PHE A 11 0.13 -68.37 15.24
CA PHE A 11 0.27 -69.04 16.53
C PHE A 11 -0.63 -68.36 17.58
N PRO A 12 -1.80 -68.93 17.89
CA PRO A 12 -2.61 -68.44 18.99
C PRO A 12 -1.86 -68.64 20.33
N LYS A 13 -1.96 -67.67 21.23
CA LYS A 13 -1.28 -67.71 22.52
C LYS A 13 -1.81 -68.91 23.32
N TYR A 14 -0.89 -69.78 23.77
CA TYR A 14 -1.11 -70.96 24.61
C TYR A 14 -1.61 -72.26 23.96
N ASN A 15 -1.84 -72.34 22.65
CA ASN A 15 -2.24 -73.60 22.00
C ASN A 15 -1.44 -73.86 20.71
N LYS A 16 -0.23 -74.43 20.86
CA LYS A 16 0.60 -74.93 19.75
C LYS A 16 -0.13 -75.89 18.78
N PRO A 17 -1.05 -76.81 19.22
CA PRO A 17 -1.71 -77.71 18.27
C PRO A 17 -2.74 -77.02 17.36
N ASN A 18 -3.17 -75.79 17.68
CA ASN A 18 -4.15 -75.04 16.89
C ASN A 18 -3.51 -73.97 16.00
N SER A 19 -2.21 -74.10 15.67
CA SER A 19 -1.58 -73.22 14.71
C SER A 19 -2.16 -73.46 13.31
N VAL A 20 -2.63 -72.40 12.66
CA VAL A 20 -3.21 -72.49 11.31
C VAL A 20 -2.22 -71.90 10.31
N LYS A 21 -1.98 -72.64 9.22
CA LYS A 21 -1.20 -72.18 8.08
C LYS A 21 -2.08 -71.33 7.16
N TYR A 22 -1.52 -70.23 6.66
CA TYR A 22 -2.17 -69.43 5.63
C TYR A 22 -2.34 -70.27 4.34
N PRO A 23 -3.51 -70.25 3.69
CA PRO A 23 -3.75 -71.07 2.49
C PRO A 23 -2.79 -70.72 1.35
N ASP A 24 -2.25 -71.75 0.68
CA ASP A 24 -1.32 -71.56 -0.45
C ASP A 24 -2.06 -71.05 -1.73
N ASP A 25 -3.38 -71.14 -1.76
CA ASP A 25 -4.23 -70.72 -2.89
C ASP A 25 -4.51 -69.20 -2.93
N LEU A 26 -4.25 -68.47 -1.84
CA LEU A 26 -4.54 -67.03 -1.75
C LEU A 26 -3.29 -66.17 -1.92
N PRO A 27 -3.35 -65.05 -2.67
CA PRO A 27 -2.22 -64.14 -2.77
C PRO A 27 -1.98 -63.44 -1.42
N ILE A 28 -0.69 -63.29 -1.07
CA ILE A 28 -0.23 -62.60 0.15
C ILE A 28 -0.41 -61.10 -0.02
N THR A 29 -1.63 -60.62 0.19
CA THR A 29 -1.97 -59.20 0.23
C THR A 29 -2.40 -58.81 1.63
N LEU A 30 -2.14 -57.56 2.02
CA LEU A 30 -2.48 -57.05 3.35
C LEU A 30 -3.96 -57.29 3.73
N PRO A 31 -4.95 -57.08 2.83
CA PRO A 31 -6.35 -57.36 3.16
C PRO A 31 -6.63 -58.85 3.45
N ASN A 32 -6.03 -59.76 2.68
CA ASN A 32 -6.24 -61.20 2.85
C ASN A 32 -5.61 -61.73 4.14
N ILE A 33 -4.40 -61.24 4.47
CA ILE A 33 -3.75 -61.57 5.75
C ILE A 33 -4.60 -61.06 6.91
N LEU A 34 -5.13 -59.84 6.83
CA LEU A 34 -5.97 -59.25 7.88
C LEU A 34 -7.27 -60.06 8.06
N HIS A 35 -7.90 -60.48 6.96
CA HIS A 35 -9.08 -61.35 7.02
C HIS A 35 -8.77 -62.70 7.69
N PHE A 36 -7.65 -63.32 7.32
CA PHE A 36 -7.17 -64.57 7.92
C PHE A 36 -6.90 -64.42 9.42
N LEU A 37 -6.21 -63.35 9.83
CA LEU A 37 -5.94 -63.07 11.25
C LEU A 37 -7.24 -62.85 12.05
N LEU A 38 -8.22 -62.14 11.50
CA LEU A 38 -9.50 -61.92 12.17
C LEU A 38 -10.31 -63.22 12.32
N GLN A 39 -10.35 -64.06 11.28
CA GLN A 39 -11.09 -65.32 11.30
C GLN A 39 -10.55 -66.30 12.35
N HIS A 40 -9.23 -66.34 12.53
CA HIS A 40 -8.57 -67.29 13.45
C HIS A 40 -8.25 -66.71 14.83
N SER A 41 -8.37 -65.40 15.05
CA SER A 41 -8.19 -64.77 16.38
C SER A 41 -9.44 -64.84 17.26
N GLY A 42 -10.65 -64.85 16.68
CA GLY A 42 -11.91 -64.90 17.44
C GLY A 42 -12.20 -66.24 18.12
N SER A 43 -11.60 -67.34 17.64
CA SER A 43 -11.84 -68.70 18.17
C SER A 43 -11.29 -68.90 19.61
N VAL A 44 -10.33 -68.07 20.04
CA VAL A 44 -9.71 -68.18 21.38
C VAL A 44 -10.58 -67.56 22.49
N GLN A 45 -11.60 -66.76 22.17
CA GLN A 45 -12.46 -66.12 23.18
C GLN A 45 -13.71 -66.94 23.57
N SER A 46 -14.04 -68.03 22.86
CA SER A 46 -15.27 -68.80 23.10
C SER A 46 -15.05 -70.15 23.78
N ALA A 47 -13.80 -70.51 24.14
CA ALA A 47 -13.49 -71.83 24.70
C ALA A 47 -13.25 -71.84 26.22
N ASP A 48 -13.29 -70.69 26.90
CA ASP A 48 -13.08 -70.66 28.35
C ASP A 48 -14.09 -69.72 29.03
N LYS A 49 -14.93 -70.32 29.89
CA LYS A 49 -15.88 -69.73 30.87
C LYS A 49 -17.38 -69.70 30.49
N PRO A 50 -18.16 -70.73 30.89
CA PRO A 50 -19.61 -70.61 31.04
C PRO A 50 -19.90 -69.96 32.40
N GLY A 51 -20.25 -68.68 32.42
CA GLY A 51 -20.71 -68.01 33.64
C GLY A 51 -20.06 -66.66 33.92
N SER A 52 -20.28 -65.68 33.04
CA SER A 52 -20.40 -64.25 33.38
C SER A 52 -20.69 -63.45 32.09
N ALA A 53 -21.86 -63.68 31.51
CA ALA A 53 -22.30 -62.98 30.30
C ALA A 53 -22.72 -61.50 30.53
N SER A 54 -22.82 -61.04 31.80
CA SER A 54 -23.27 -59.67 32.11
C SER A 54 -22.12 -58.64 32.12
N GLY A 55 -21.01 -58.91 32.82
CA GLY A 55 -19.91 -57.92 32.92
C GLY A 55 -19.12 -57.65 31.63
N ALA A 56 -18.97 -58.65 30.75
CA ALA A 56 -18.27 -58.47 29.46
C ALA A 56 -19.16 -57.74 28.41
N ALA A 57 -20.48 -57.92 28.49
CA ALA A 57 -21.43 -57.20 27.67
C ALA A 57 -21.50 -55.71 28.06
N GLU A 58 -21.43 -55.41 29.36
CA GLU A 58 -21.40 -54.04 29.87
C GLU A 58 -20.11 -53.30 29.50
N GLN A 59 -18.93 -53.91 29.70
CA GLN A 59 -17.65 -53.31 29.30
C GLN A 59 -17.56 -53.07 27.78
N SER A 60 -18.04 -53.99 26.97
CA SER A 60 -18.08 -53.80 25.51
C SER A 60 -19.09 -52.74 25.08
N SER A 61 -20.17 -52.51 25.84
CA SER A 61 -21.12 -51.41 25.58
C SER A 61 -20.53 -50.04 25.90
N VAL A 62 -19.76 -49.91 27.00
CA VAL A 62 -19.08 -48.66 27.38
C VAL A 62 -18.02 -48.30 26.34
N LEU A 63 -17.16 -49.25 25.95
CA LEU A 63 -16.14 -49.03 24.92
C LEU A 63 -16.75 -48.66 23.56
N ARG A 64 -17.90 -49.24 23.21
CA ARG A 64 -18.63 -48.84 21.99
C ARG A 64 -19.16 -47.41 22.11
N SER A 65 -19.65 -46.99 23.26
CA SER A 65 -20.12 -45.62 23.48
C SER A 65 -18.98 -44.59 23.39
N GLU A 66 -17.82 -44.92 23.95
CA GLU A 66 -16.60 -44.10 23.86
C GLU A 66 -16.05 -44.05 22.43
N PHE A 67 -16.09 -45.18 21.70
CA PHE A 67 -15.71 -45.20 20.29
C PHE A 67 -16.62 -44.27 19.46
N LEU A 68 -17.94 -44.28 19.73
CA LEU A 68 -18.88 -43.40 19.05
C LEU A 68 -18.69 -41.93 19.44
N SER A 69 -18.33 -41.62 20.70
CA SER A 69 -18.03 -40.24 21.10
C SER A 69 -16.75 -39.74 20.43
N LEU A 70 -15.69 -40.54 20.43
CA LEU A 70 -14.44 -40.25 19.73
C LEU A 70 -14.67 -40.07 18.22
N GLN A 71 -15.53 -40.89 17.60
CA GLN A 71 -15.87 -40.75 16.19
C GLN A 71 -16.56 -39.40 15.91
N ARG A 72 -17.46 -38.95 16.79
CA ARG A 72 -18.10 -37.63 16.69
C ARG A 72 -17.11 -36.49 16.89
N GLU A 73 -16.19 -36.62 17.84
CA GLU A 73 -15.13 -35.63 18.09
C GLU A 73 -14.19 -35.52 16.88
N VAL A 74 -13.77 -36.63 16.30
CA VAL A 74 -12.93 -36.64 15.08
C VAL A 74 -13.67 -35.97 13.91
N GLN A 75 -14.97 -36.19 13.77
CA GLN A 75 -15.78 -35.51 12.75
C GLN A 75 -15.86 -34.00 13.01
N ALA A 76 -16.11 -33.59 14.26
CA ALA A 76 -16.12 -32.18 14.65
C ALA A 76 -14.78 -31.49 14.37
N LEU A 77 -13.66 -32.14 14.71
CA LEU A 77 -12.31 -31.65 14.43
C LEU A 77 -12.03 -31.55 12.92
N ARG A 78 -12.50 -32.50 12.12
CA ARG A 78 -12.39 -32.43 10.65
C ARG A 78 -13.16 -31.23 10.08
N HIS A 79 -14.38 -30.98 10.56
CA HIS A 79 -15.15 -29.81 10.15
C HIS A 79 -14.49 -28.50 10.58
N ALA A 80 -13.95 -28.43 11.81
CA ALA A 80 -13.20 -27.27 12.27
C ALA A 80 -11.95 -27.02 11.41
N ARG A 81 -11.17 -28.06 11.10
CA ARG A 81 -10.03 -27.98 10.19
C ARG A 81 -10.44 -27.48 8.81
N GLN A 82 -11.56 -27.97 8.26
CA GLN A 82 -12.05 -27.53 6.96
C GLN A 82 -12.40 -26.03 6.98
N ARG A 83 -13.10 -25.55 8.03
CA ARG A 83 -13.40 -24.12 8.20
C ARG A 83 -12.13 -23.27 8.29
N LEU A 84 -11.14 -23.70 9.09
CA LEU A 84 -9.87 -22.99 9.19
C LEU A 84 -9.12 -22.96 7.86
N SER A 85 -9.14 -24.05 7.08
CA SER A 85 -8.52 -24.07 5.75
C SER A 85 -9.21 -23.11 4.77
N GLN A 86 -10.53 -22.95 4.87
CA GLN A 86 -11.29 -21.99 4.06
C GLN A 86 -10.95 -20.55 4.47
N GLN A 87 -10.88 -20.27 5.78
CA GLN A 87 -10.48 -18.96 6.30
C GLN A 87 -9.06 -18.61 5.89
N LEU A 88 -8.10 -19.55 5.98
CA LEU A 88 -6.75 -19.34 5.47
C LEU A 88 -6.77 -19.04 3.97
N ALA A 89 -7.50 -19.80 3.17
CA ALA A 89 -7.60 -19.54 1.73
C ALA A 89 -8.20 -18.15 1.43
N GLN A 90 -9.15 -17.66 2.23
CA GLN A 90 -9.68 -16.30 2.13
C GLN A 90 -8.61 -15.26 2.48
N LEU A 91 -7.97 -15.38 3.64
CA LEU A 91 -6.90 -14.48 4.08
C LEU A 91 -5.73 -14.42 3.08
N TRP A 92 -5.38 -15.54 2.46
CA TRP A 92 -4.36 -15.57 1.41
C TRP A 92 -4.77 -14.80 0.16
N ARG A 93 -6.05 -14.85 -0.24
CA ARG A 93 -6.56 -14.04 -1.37
C ARG A 93 -6.58 -12.56 -1.01
N ASP A 94 -7.03 -12.23 0.18
CA ASP A 94 -7.13 -10.85 0.64
C ASP A 94 -5.74 -10.23 0.82
N ASN A 95 -4.79 -10.97 1.39
CA ASN A 95 -3.40 -10.53 1.47
C ASN A 95 -2.82 -10.27 0.07
N ARG A 96 -3.06 -11.16 -0.90
CA ARG A 96 -2.63 -10.93 -2.29
C ARG A 96 -3.26 -9.67 -2.89
N ARG A 97 -4.56 -9.45 -2.69
CA ARG A 97 -5.25 -8.23 -3.15
C ARG A 97 -4.62 -6.98 -2.54
N LEU A 98 -4.45 -6.97 -1.23
CA LEU A 98 -3.81 -5.86 -0.51
C LEU A 98 -2.38 -5.60 -0.99
N THR A 99 -1.61 -6.64 -1.32
CA THR A 99 -0.26 -6.44 -1.88
C THR A 99 -0.29 -5.80 -3.26
N PHE A 100 -1.26 -6.16 -4.11
CA PHE A 100 -1.42 -5.50 -5.40
C PHE A 100 -1.90 -4.06 -5.22
N ASP A 101 -2.86 -3.83 -4.34
CA ASP A 101 -3.36 -2.49 -4.03
C ASP A 101 -2.23 -1.61 -3.48
N ALA A 102 -1.37 -2.14 -2.61
CA ALA A 102 -0.19 -1.42 -2.11
C ALA A 102 0.75 -1.00 -3.25
N ILE A 103 1.11 -1.92 -4.15
CA ILE A 103 1.99 -1.62 -5.30
C ILE A 103 1.36 -0.57 -6.22
N THR A 104 0.05 -0.67 -6.48
CA THR A 104 -0.65 0.32 -7.31
C THR A 104 -0.71 1.70 -6.66
N LEU A 105 -0.95 1.78 -5.36
CA LEU A 105 -0.91 3.04 -4.60
C LEU A 105 0.49 3.63 -4.54
N GLU A 106 1.53 2.81 -4.41
CA GLU A 106 2.92 3.25 -4.48
C GLU A 106 3.26 3.88 -5.83
N ALA A 107 2.82 3.25 -6.93
CA ALA A 107 2.98 3.82 -8.27
C ALA A 107 2.28 5.18 -8.40
N GLN A 108 1.00 5.26 -8.01
CA GLN A 108 0.23 6.52 -8.02
C GLN A 108 0.89 7.61 -7.16
N ASN A 109 1.42 7.25 -5.99
CA ASN A 109 2.11 8.20 -5.12
C ASN A 109 3.40 8.70 -5.78
N SER A 110 4.15 7.84 -6.47
CA SER A 110 5.34 8.25 -7.21
C SER A 110 5.00 9.21 -8.37
N ASP A 111 3.89 8.97 -9.07
CA ASP A 111 3.40 9.86 -10.13
C ASP A 111 3.00 11.22 -9.55
N LEU A 112 2.19 11.25 -8.48
CA LEU A 112 1.80 12.48 -7.80
C LEU A 112 3.00 13.26 -7.25
N GLN A 113 4.03 12.57 -6.77
CA GLN A 113 5.27 13.23 -6.34
C GLN A 113 6.00 13.89 -7.52
N SER A 114 5.99 13.26 -8.69
CA SER A 114 6.59 13.83 -9.91
C SER A 114 5.81 15.07 -10.38
N GLU A 115 4.48 15.01 -10.39
CA GLU A 115 3.60 16.12 -10.73
C GLU A 115 3.79 17.29 -9.76
N ARG A 116 3.84 16.98 -8.45
CA ARG A 116 4.09 17.99 -7.42
C ARG A 116 5.43 18.70 -7.64
N ARG A 117 6.50 17.97 -7.95
CA ARG A 117 7.80 18.58 -8.25
C ARG A 117 7.73 19.48 -9.48
N SER A 118 7.06 19.02 -10.54
CA SER A 118 6.86 19.82 -11.75
C SER A 118 6.10 21.12 -11.46
N LEU A 119 5.03 21.06 -10.66
CA LEU A 119 4.27 22.24 -10.23
C LEU A 119 5.10 23.17 -9.35
N GLU A 120 5.90 22.64 -8.42
CA GLU A 120 6.81 23.43 -7.59
C GLU A 120 7.85 24.17 -8.45
N ASP A 121 8.38 23.54 -9.48
CA ASP A 121 9.33 24.16 -10.40
C ASP A 121 8.67 25.24 -11.27
N GLN A 122 7.47 24.98 -11.81
CA GLN A 122 6.69 26.00 -12.51
C GLN A 122 6.35 27.19 -11.60
N HIS A 123 6.01 26.94 -10.34
CA HIS A 123 5.75 28.00 -9.37
C HIS A 123 7.02 28.83 -9.09
N ARG A 124 8.18 28.19 -8.97
CA ARG A 124 9.46 28.90 -8.80
C ARG A 124 9.80 29.75 -10.01
N ASP A 125 9.60 29.24 -11.22
CA ASP A 125 9.91 29.97 -12.45
C ASP A 125 8.96 31.15 -12.67
N THR A 126 7.67 30.96 -12.43
CA THR A 126 6.70 32.07 -12.46
C THR A 126 7.00 33.11 -11.39
N SER A 127 7.40 32.70 -10.18
CA SER A 127 7.84 33.64 -9.13
C SER A 127 9.09 34.43 -9.53
N ARG A 128 10.05 33.81 -10.22
CA ARG A 128 11.23 34.49 -10.77
C ARG A 128 10.84 35.51 -11.84
N GLN A 129 9.98 35.11 -12.78
CA GLN A 129 9.48 36.00 -13.83
C GLN A 129 8.73 37.21 -13.25
N LEU A 130 7.91 36.99 -12.22
CA LEU A 130 7.24 38.08 -11.50
C LEU A 130 8.26 39.00 -10.81
N GLY A 131 9.29 38.44 -10.17
CA GLY A 131 10.37 39.24 -9.58
C GLY A 131 11.13 40.08 -10.60
N GLU A 132 11.42 39.55 -11.79
CA GLU A 132 12.02 40.30 -12.89
C GLU A 132 11.09 41.39 -13.43
N ALA A 133 9.80 41.11 -13.58
CA ALA A 133 8.81 42.08 -14.02
C ALA A 133 8.68 43.24 -13.02
N VAL A 134 8.69 42.95 -11.71
CA VAL A 134 8.70 43.98 -10.65
C VAL A 134 9.96 44.84 -10.76
N ARG A 135 11.15 44.25 -10.91
CA ARG A 135 12.40 45.03 -11.10
C ARG A 135 12.34 45.94 -12.32
N ARG A 136 11.82 45.45 -13.45
CA ARG A 136 11.64 46.28 -14.66
C ARG A 136 10.65 47.42 -14.42
N LEU A 137 9.61 47.21 -13.63
CA LEU A 137 8.68 48.27 -13.25
C LEU A 137 9.35 49.31 -12.34
N GLU A 138 10.17 48.88 -11.38
CA GLU A 138 10.98 49.77 -10.54
C GLU A 138 11.93 50.62 -11.40
N GLU A 139 12.67 50.02 -12.33
CA GLU A 139 13.54 50.74 -13.27
C GLU A 139 12.78 51.77 -14.12
N LEU A 140 11.56 51.44 -14.56
CA LEU A 140 10.70 52.37 -15.31
C LEU A 140 10.18 53.52 -14.43
N VAL A 141 9.86 53.24 -13.17
CA VAL A 141 9.46 54.27 -12.20
C VAL A 141 10.63 55.21 -11.95
N ASP A 142 11.83 54.70 -11.66
CA ASP A 142 13.05 55.50 -11.46
C ASP A 142 13.37 56.36 -12.69
N ALA A 143 13.28 55.78 -13.90
CA ALA A 143 13.45 56.53 -15.14
C ALA A 143 12.39 57.64 -15.30
N SER A 144 11.14 57.35 -14.93
CA SER A 144 10.06 58.35 -15.00
C SER A 144 10.26 59.48 -13.99
N GLU A 145 10.72 59.19 -12.78
CA GLU A 145 11.04 60.19 -11.76
C GLU A 145 12.20 61.08 -12.21
N ASN A 146 13.25 60.49 -12.79
CA ASN A 146 14.38 61.24 -13.36
C ASN A 146 13.91 62.20 -14.46
N LEU A 147 13.10 61.72 -15.41
CA LEU A 147 12.56 62.57 -16.48
C LEU A 147 11.63 63.68 -15.95
N LEU A 148 10.84 63.39 -14.92
CA LEU A 148 10.02 64.41 -14.25
C LEU A 148 10.90 65.47 -13.58
N ASN A 149 11.94 65.06 -12.88
CA ASN A 149 12.90 65.97 -12.26
C ASN A 149 13.58 66.86 -13.32
N GLU A 150 14.08 66.29 -14.42
CA GLU A 150 14.65 67.05 -15.54
C GLU A 150 13.63 68.03 -16.12
N ASN A 151 12.38 67.61 -16.34
CA ASN A 151 11.34 68.50 -16.86
C ASN A 151 11.05 69.66 -15.90
N THR A 152 11.04 69.42 -14.58
CA THR A 152 10.85 70.47 -13.59
C THR A 152 12.02 71.46 -13.56
N LEU A 153 13.27 70.99 -13.65
CA LEU A 153 14.46 71.83 -13.73
C LEU A 153 14.43 72.71 -15.00
N LEU A 154 14.08 72.11 -16.15
CA LEU A 154 13.94 72.84 -17.41
C LEU A 154 12.85 73.92 -17.32
N ARG A 155 11.71 73.63 -16.69
CA ARG A 155 10.65 74.63 -16.47
C ARG A 155 11.10 75.80 -15.61
N VAL A 156 11.88 75.54 -14.55
CA VAL A 156 12.43 76.58 -13.69
C VAL A 156 13.42 77.45 -14.45
N LEU A 157 14.32 76.85 -15.24
CA LEU A 157 15.27 77.59 -16.07
C LEU A 157 14.57 78.44 -17.13
N LEU A 158 13.57 77.90 -17.82
CA LEU A 158 12.78 78.65 -18.78
C LEU A 158 12.04 79.83 -18.13
N ARG A 159 11.50 79.65 -16.92
CA ARG A 159 10.88 80.74 -16.17
C ARG A 159 11.91 81.82 -15.82
N ALA A 160 13.09 81.44 -15.32
CA ALA A 160 14.15 82.41 -15.00
C ALA A 160 14.63 83.18 -16.24
N LEU A 161 14.77 82.52 -17.40
CA LEU A 161 15.11 83.18 -18.66
C LEU A 161 14.01 84.13 -19.11
N LYS A 162 12.73 83.72 -19.03
CA LYS A 162 11.59 84.59 -19.34
C LYS A 162 11.54 85.83 -18.45
N ASP A 163 11.76 85.65 -17.15
CA ASP A 163 11.80 86.76 -16.20
C ASP A 163 12.98 87.70 -16.51
N SER A 164 14.15 87.17 -16.91
CA SER A 164 15.29 88.01 -17.32
C SER A 164 15.01 88.82 -18.59
N THR A 165 14.39 88.21 -19.62
CA THR A 165 14.01 88.93 -20.84
C THR A 165 12.95 90.01 -20.55
N GLU A 166 11.97 89.73 -19.69
CA GLU A 166 10.97 90.72 -19.29
C GLU A 166 11.59 91.91 -18.53
N THR A 167 12.60 91.66 -17.67
CA THR A 167 13.31 92.76 -16.99
C THR A 167 14.20 93.58 -17.92
N GLU A 168 14.78 92.98 -18.96
CA GLU A 168 15.55 93.69 -19.99
C GLU A 168 14.61 94.58 -20.84
N GLU A 169 13.48 94.04 -21.28
CA GLU A 169 12.45 94.80 -22.01
C GLU A 169 11.92 95.98 -21.19
N GLN A 170 11.62 95.79 -19.90
CA GLN A 170 11.18 96.88 -19.01
C GLN A 170 12.26 97.96 -18.80
N GLN A 171 13.54 97.58 -18.74
CA GLN A 171 14.64 98.55 -18.63
C GLN A 171 14.85 99.33 -19.93
N GLU A 172 14.64 98.72 -21.09
CA GLU A 172 14.67 99.41 -22.38
C GLU A 172 13.49 100.39 -22.51
N GLU A 173 12.28 99.98 -22.13
CA GLU A 173 11.11 100.86 -22.12
C GLU A 173 11.29 102.06 -21.16
N GLU A 174 11.83 101.85 -19.95
CA GLU A 174 12.13 102.95 -19.02
C GLU A 174 13.21 103.91 -19.54
N ARG A 175 14.21 103.40 -20.28
CA ARG A 175 15.24 104.23 -20.92
C ARG A 175 14.65 105.06 -22.06
N ASP A 176 13.86 104.45 -22.93
CA ASP A 176 13.19 105.14 -24.03
C ASP A 176 12.20 106.19 -23.51
N GLU A 177 11.44 105.91 -22.44
CA GLU A 177 10.61 106.91 -21.77
C GLU A 177 11.45 108.05 -21.14
N GLY A 178 12.59 107.73 -20.52
CA GLY A 178 13.50 108.72 -19.94
C GLY A 178 14.12 109.65 -20.98
N GLU A 179 14.48 109.11 -22.16
CA GLU A 179 15.00 109.88 -23.29
C GLU A 179 13.91 110.72 -23.96
N GLN A 180 12.69 110.20 -24.09
CA GLN A 180 11.52 110.98 -24.53
C GLN A 180 11.18 112.12 -23.57
N ARG A 181 11.26 111.91 -22.24
CA ARG A 181 11.03 112.98 -21.25
C ARG A 181 12.15 114.03 -21.26
N ARG A 182 13.40 113.63 -21.47
CA ARG A 182 14.54 114.56 -21.60
C ARG A 182 14.46 115.40 -22.88
N SER A 183 14.08 114.82 -24.00
CA SER A 183 13.86 115.55 -25.25
C SER A 183 12.67 116.51 -25.16
N HIS A 184 11.59 116.14 -24.45
CA HIS A 184 10.45 117.04 -24.19
C HIS A 184 10.76 118.23 -23.27
N MET A 185 11.75 118.15 -22.39
CA MET A 185 12.18 119.25 -21.49
C MET A 185 13.19 120.21 -22.13
N ALA A 186 13.73 119.88 -23.31
CA ALA A 186 14.76 120.66 -24.00
C ALA A 186 14.22 121.48 -25.20
N SER A 187 12.91 121.52 -25.39
CA SER A 187 12.20 122.38 -26.35
C SER A 187 11.42 123.47 -25.62
#